data_AF-A0A254SY96-F1
#
_entry.id   AF-A0A254SY96-F1
#
_cell.length_a   1.000
_cell.length_b   1.000
_cell.length_c   1.000
_cell.angle_alpha   90.00
_cell.angle_beta   90.00
_cell.angle_gamma   90.00
#
_symmetry.space_group_name_H-M   'P 1'
#
loop_
_entity.id
_entity.type
_entity.pdbx_description
1 polymer ?
#
loop_
_entity_poly.entity_id
_entity_poly.type
_entity_poly.pdbx_seq_one_letter_code
_entity_poly.pdbx_strand_id
1 'polypeptide(L)'
;MKAISMVNFFKMGVMFALFMFGACSTEESDGWLERPDNFGESLYERHLKKGTSAAFECTVYSRDNHVTLEMNLDLVVYQSELSAVYDVEVGEPTYYYVDLALTGMFQDEAPDFCEGIKKSVDGMKTSCSKSSVKGKAKLADVSAAASSLMLGNMVTALKSQCDDFYDAYKEQMAEFPGRWSYGDGSEVTEPALLCDVNVSADTLYMNVDYSTRSMSMVVTHYNYNGAPTGSFMVLESYAGVSPDTLAKVCNAYRQESDISGVYCEGSTISYLAPEAQEGQILTLEDMAVVYKKEVCPGLLDGSLSMEDLWFND
;
A
#
# COMPACT_ATOMS: atom_id res chain seq x y z
N MET A 1 13.80 7.69 -0.36
CA MET A 1 12.70 6.71 -0.38
C MET A 1 13.21 5.45 0.31
N LYS A 2 12.70 5.18 1.52
CA LYS A 2 13.03 3.94 2.21
C LYS A 2 12.52 2.78 1.36
N ALA A 3 13.40 1.82 1.08
CA ALA A 3 12.90 0.49 0.77
C ALA A 3 11.96 0.12 1.92
N ILE A 4 10.68 -0.18 1.62
CA ILE A 4 9.77 -0.69 2.65
C ILE A 4 10.52 -1.87 3.28
N SER A 5 10.95 -1.69 4.52
CA SER A 5 11.75 -2.70 5.19
C SER A 5 10.88 -3.94 5.30
N MET A 6 11.29 -5.03 4.66
CA MET A 6 10.67 -6.37 4.73
C MET A 6 10.34 -6.78 6.19
N VAL A 7 11.10 -6.24 7.14
CA VAL A 7 10.92 -6.39 8.60
C VAL A 7 9.59 -5.84 9.14
N ASN A 8 8.95 -4.87 8.46
CA ASN A 8 7.63 -4.34 8.88
C ASN A 8 6.46 -5.21 8.38
N PHE A 9 6.60 -5.85 7.22
CA PHE A 9 5.67 -6.90 6.77
C PHE A 9 5.75 -8.15 7.65
N PHE A 10 6.94 -8.49 8.14
CA PHE A 10 7.17 -9.58 9.10
C PHE A 10 6.33 -9.43 10.39
N LYS A 11 6.08 -8.21 10.89
CA LYS A 11 5.18 -7.98 12.04
C LYS A 11 3.71 -8.28 11.71
N MET A 12 3.30 -8.07 10.46
CA MET A 12 1.99 -8.44 9.94
C MET A 12 1.80 -9.97 9.98
N GLY A 13 2.86 -10.72 9.63
CA GLY A 13 2.95 -12.19 9.74
C GLY A 13 2.68 -12.76 11.14
N VAL A 14 3.06 -12.02 12.19
CA VAL A 14 2.86 -12.41 13.61
C VAL A 14 1.47 -12.03 14.13
N MET A 15 0.78 -11.07 13.51
CA MET A 15 -0.61 -10.69 13.85
C MET A 15 -1.66 -11.72 13.41
N PHE A 16 -1.31 -12.76 12.67
CA PHE A 16 -2.24 -13.78 12.17
C PHE A 16 -2.61 -14.88 13.18
N ALA A 17 -2.26 -14.72 14.46
CA ALA A 17 -2.64 -15.67 15.51
C ALA A 17 -4.02 -15.33 16.08
N LEU A 18 -5.06 -16.04 15.64
CA LEU A 18 -6.29 -16.17 16.41
C LEU A 18 -5.96 -16.89 17.72
N PHE A 19 -5.75 -16.13 18.81
CA PHE A 19 -5.58 -16.68 20.14
C PHE A 19 -6.93 -17.19 20.67
N MET A 20 -7.37 -18.36 20.21
CA MET A 20 -8.59 -19.01 20.71
C MET A 20 -8.26 -20.45 21.16
N PHE A 21 -8.16 -20.59 22.48
CA PHE A 21 -8.31 -21.77 23.35
C PHE A 21 -7.74 -23.16 22.94
N GLY A 22 -6.88 -23.70 23.81
CA GLY A 22 -6.96 -25.07 24.38
C GLY A 22 -6.70 -26.29 23.49
N ALA A 23 -5.49 -26.87 23.65
CA ALA A 23 -5.09 -28.25 23.33
C ALA A 23 -5.73 -28.93 22.10
N CYS A 24 -5.03 -28.89 20.96
CA CYS A 24 -5.45 -29.50 19.70
C CYS A 24 -5.24 -31.04 19.68
N SER A 25 -6.09 -31.75 18.94
CA SER A 25 -5.92 -33.19 18.63
C SER A 25 -5.39 -33.38 17.21
N THR A 26 -4.41 -34.26 17.03
CA THR A 26 -3.80 -34.57 15.74
C THR A 26 -4.56 -35.70 15.04
N GLU A 27 -5.65 -35.40 14.34
CA GLU A 27 -6.28 -36.34 13.42
C GLU A 27 -6.44 -35.76 12.02
N GLU A 28 -6.23 -36.64 11.02
CA GLU A 28 -5.99 -36.31 9.62
C GLU A 28 -7.28 -36.26 8.81
N SER A 29 -7.52 -35.10 8.17
CA SER A 29 -8.40 -35.00 7.00
C SER A 29 -7.58 -34.38 5.87
N ASP A 30 -7.56 -35.04 4.71
CA ASP A 30 -6.57 -34.88 3.64
C ASP A 30 -6.75 -33.64 2.72
N GLY A 31 -7.80 -32.84 2.93
CA GLY A 31 -8.10 -31.66 2.10
C GLY A 31 -7.55 -30.34 2.66
N TRP A 32 -6.97 -29.50 1.80
CA TRP A 32 -6.77 -28.07 2.06
C TRP A 32 -8.10 -27.32 1.92
N LEU A 33 -8.16 -26.06 2.36
CA LEU A 33 -9.29 -25.20 2.02
C LEU A 33 -9.39 -25.11 0.49
N GLU A 34 -10.55 -25.49 -0.04
CA GLU A 34 -10.96 -25.16 -1.40
C GLU A 34 -11.70 -23.83 -1.30
N ARG A 35 -11.09 -22.74 -1.79
CA ARG A 35 -11.72 -21.41 -1.76
C ARG A 35 -13.10 -21.51 -2.44
N PRO A 36 -14.21 -21.24 -1.74
CA PRO A 36 -15.52 -21.29 -2.35
C PRO A 36 -15.71 -20.13 -3.32
N ASP A 37 -16.60 -20.30 -4.30
CA ASP A 37 -17.01 -19.22 -5.21
C ASP A 37 -17.76 -18.08 -4.50
N ASN A 38 -18.21 -18.29 -3.26
CA ASN A 38 -18.93 -17.31 -2.45
C ASN A 38 -18.71 -17.56 -0.95
N PHE A 39 -18.19 -16.56 -0.23
CA PHE A 39 -17.96 -16.60 1.21
C PHE A 39 -19.20 -16.27 2.07
N GLY A 40 -20.32 -15.90 1.46
CA GLY A 40 -21.59 -15.64 2.11
C GLY A 40 -21.92 -14.16 2.27
N GLU A 41 -22.60 -13.81 3.36
CA GLU A 41 -23.00 -12.44 3.65
C GLU A 41 -21.79 -11.64 4.16
N SER A 42 -21.52 -10.48 3.55
CA SER A 42 -20.54 -9.52 4.08
C SER A 42 -21.07 -8.87 5.35
N LEU A 43 -20.37 -9.08 6.46
CA LEU A 43 -20.70 -8.55 7.78
C LEU A 43 -19.84 -7.34 8.19
N TYR A 44 -18.74 -7.11 7.47
CA TYR A 44 -17.78 -6.04 7.71
C TYR A 44 -16.92 -5.81 6.49
N GLU A 45 -16.59 -4.56 6.22
CA GLU A 45 -15.67 -4.21 5.15
C GLU A 45 -14.84 -2.98 5.52
N ARG A 46 -13.57 -3.01 5.16
CA ARG A 46 -12.65 -1.88 5.23
C ARG A 46 -11.89 -1.81 3.90
N HIS A 47 -11.87 -0.61 3.33
CA HIS A 47 -11.14 -0.31 2.11
C HIS A 47 -10.22 0.87 2.35
N LEU A 48 -8.99 0.77 1.86
CA LEU A 48 -8.03 1.85 1.88
C LEU A 48 -7.19 1.85 0.61
N LYS A 49 -7.22 2.95 -0.13
CA LYS A 49 -6.37 3.16 -1.29
C LYS A 49 -5.49 4.38 -1.05
N LYS A 50 -4.21 4.28 -1.39
CA LYS A 50 -3.26 5.39 -1.42
C LYS A 50 -2.92 5.68 -2.87
N GLY A 51 -3.54 6.71 -3.43
CA GLY A 51 -3.26 7.07 -4.82
C GLY A 51 -3.70 6.00 -5.83
N THR A 52 -2.91 5.80 -6.87
CA THR A 52 -2.82 4.57 -7.68
C THR A 52 -1.76 3.60 -7.16
N SER A 53 -1.09 3.93 -6.05
CA SER A 53 0.15 3.30 -5.65
C SER A 53 -0.09 1.98 -4.94
N ALA A 54 -1.08 1.98 -4.07
CA ALA A 54 -1.40 0.85 -3.23
C ALA A 54 -2.88 0.80 -2.87
N ALA A 55 -3.44 -0.40 -2.77
CA ALA A 55 -4.81 -0.65 -2.31
C ALA A 55 -4.84 -1.77 -1.26
N PHE A 56 -5.75 -1.65 -0.31
CA PHE A 56 -6.04 -2.62 0.70
C PHE A 56 -7.55 -2.79 0.81
N GLU A 57 -7.98 -4.04 0.80
CA GLU A 57 -9.36 -4.43 1.00
C GLU A 57 -9.41 -5.53 2.03
N CYS A 58 -10.40 -5.46 2.89
CA CYS A 58 -10.60 -6.44 3.93
C CYS A 58 -12.09 -6.62 4.18
N THR A 59 -12.57 -7.86 4.11
CA THR A 59 -13.98 -8.19 4.23
C THR A 59 -14.17 -9.41 5.14
N VAL A 60 -15.09 -9.30 6.09
CA VAL A 60 -15.48 -10.41 6.97
C VAL A 60 -16.83 -10.94 6.51
N TYR A 61 -16.88 -12.23 6.21
CA TYR A 61 -18.06 -12.93 5.76
C TYR A 61 -18.56 -13.95 6.79
N SER A 62 -19.83 -14.32 6.65
CA SER A 62 -20.42 -15.46 7.34
C SER A 62 -21.25 -16.29 6.38
N ARG A 63 -21.10 -17.62 6.46
CA ARG A 63 -21.87 -18.59 5.68
C ARG A 63 -22.01 -19.89 6.46
N ASP A 64 -23.24 -20.28 6.75
CA ASP A 64 -23.54 -21.51 7.49
C ASP A 64 -22.76 -21.56 8.83
N ASN A 65 -21.81 -22.48 8.96
CA ASN A 65 -20.91 -22.63 10.11
C ASN A 65 -19.50 -22.08 9.87
N HIS A 66 -19.30 -21.30 8.80
CA HIS A 66 -18.04 -20.64 8.47
C HIS A 66 -18.08 -19.16 8.80
N VAL A 67 -16.95 -18.66 9.31
CA VAL A 67 -16.63 -17.24 9.35
C VAL A 67 -15.31 -17.03 8.64
N THR A 68 -15.31 -16.16 7.64
CA THR A 68 -14.15 -15.94 6.77
C THR A 68 -13.70 -14.49 6.84
N LEU A 69 -12.40 -14.25 6.86
CA LEU A 69 -11.77 -12.97 6.61
C LEU A 69 -11.00 -13.09 5.29
N GLU A 70 -11.40 -12.29 4.30
CA GLU A 70 -10.65 -12.10 3.07
C GLU A 70 -9.93 -10.76 3.13
N MET A 71 -8.66 -10.75 2.76
CA MET A 71 -7.83 -9.56 2.74
C MET A 71 -7.01 -9.54 1.45
N ASN A 72 -7.07 -8.43 0.73
CA ASN A 72 -6.29 -8.21 -0.48
C ASN A 72 -5.44 -6.94 -0.31
N LEU A 73 -4.17 -7.08 -0.60
CA LEU A 73 -3.17 -6.03 -0.56
C LEU A 73 -2.52 -5.94 -1.94
N ASP A 74 -2.73 -4.83 -2.64
CA ASP A 74 -2.17 -4.57 -3.96
C ASP A 74 -1.16 -3.42 -3.87
N LEU A 75 0.10 -3.69 -4.20
CA LEU A 75 1.14 -2.70 -4.40
C LEU A 75 1.36 -2.52 -5.91
N VAL A 76 0.46 -1.76 -6.53
CA VAL A 76 0.37 -1.54 -7.98
C VAL A 76 1.72 -1.10 -8.57
N VAL A 77 2.42 -0.19 -7.89
CA VAL A 77 3.73 0.35 -8.32
C VAL A 77 4.82 -0.72 -8.45
N TYR A 78 4.68 -1.80 -7.70
CA TYR A 78 5.57 -2.96 -7.70
C TYR A 78 4.97 -4.18 -8.39
N GLN A 79 3.77 -4.08 -8.98
CA GLN A 79 3.04 -5.22 -9.59
C GLN A 79 3.01 -6.43 -8.65
N SER A 80 2.70 -6.18 -7.38
CA SER A 80 2.80 -7.16 -6.30
C SER A 80 1.50 -7.21 -5.53
N GLU A 81 0.98 -8.41 -5.32
CA GLU A 81 -0.30 -8.66 -4.68
C GLU A 81 -0.18 -9.75 -3.62
N LEU A 82 -0.83 -9.55 -2.47
CA LEU A 82 -1.06 -10.53 -1.43
C LEU A 82 -2.57 -10.69 -1.25
N SER A 83 -3.08 -11.89 -1.52
CA SER A 83 -4.46 -12.27 -1.22
C SER A 83 -4.47 -13.31 -0.10
N ALA A 84 -5.04 -12.97 1.04
CA ALA A 84 -5.07 -13.78 2.24
C ALA A 84 -6.51 -14.13 2.63
N VAL A 85 -6.77 -15.42 2.84
CA VAL A 85 -8.04 -15.93 3.33
C VAL A 85 -7.82 -16.67 4.63
N TYR A 86 -8.53 -16.25 5.68
CA TYR A 86 -8.60 -16.90 6.98
C TYR A 86 -10.02 -17.42 7.18
N ASP A 87 -10.18 -18.73 7.34
CA ASP A 87 -11.51 -19.35 7.46
C ASP A 87 -11.59 -20.22 8.70
N VAL A 88 -12.66 -20.03 9.48
CA VAL A 88 -12.97 -20.86 10.64
C VAL A 88 -14.28 -21.59 10.39
N GLU A 89 -14.20 -22.91 10.31
CA GLU A 89 -15.35 -23.81 10.22
C GLU A 89 -15.68 -24.33 11.63
N VAL A 90 -16.77 -23.84 12.22
CA VAL A 90 -17.19 -24.26 13.56
C VAL A 90 -17.98 -25.56 13.49
N GLY A 91 -17.54 -26.56 14.25
CA GLY A 91 -18.19 -27.88 14.26
C GLY A 91 -17.49 -28.92 15.12
N GLU A 92 -17.82 -30.18 14.84
CA GLU A 92 -17.23 -31.38 15.45
C GLU A 92 -16.55 -32.21 14.34
N PRO A 93 -15.29 -31.92 13.98
CA PRO A 93 -14.39 -30.97 14.63
C PRO A 93 -14.44 -29.55 14.06
N THR A 94 -13.88 -28.60 14.81
CA THR A 94 -13.67 -27.22 14.33
C THR A 94 -12.36 -27.15 13.58
N TYR A 95 -12.37 -26.50 12.42
CA TYR A 95 -11.18 -26.30 11.60
C TYR A 95 -10.85 -24.82 11.44
N TYR A 96 -9.55 -24.55 11.39
CA TYR A 96 -9.00 -23.26 11.02
C TYR A 96 -8.13 -23.43 9.78
N TYR A 97 -8.38 -22.61 8.78
CA TYR A 97 -7.69 -22.61 7.50
C TYR A 97 -7.06 -21.25 7.22
N VAL A 98 -5.90 -21.29 6.58
CA VAL A 98 -5.23 -20.11 6.03
C VAL A 98 -4.84 -20.41 4.59
N ASP A 99 -5.12 -19.48 3.68
CA ASP A 99 -4.69 -19.58 2.28
C ASP A 99 -4.18 -18.23 1.79
N LEU A 100 -2.87 -18.13 1.58
CA LEU A 100 -2.20 -16.97 1.02
C LEU A 100 -1.80 -17.24 -0.43
N ALA A 101 -2.11 -16.29 -1.31
CA ALA A 101 -1.59 -16.20 -2.67
C ALA A 101 -0.68 -14.97 -2.78
N LEU A 102 0.51 -15.17 -3.36
CA LEU A 102 1.61 -14.20 -3.37
C LEU A 102 2.10 -13.94 -4.80
N THR A 103 2.20 -12.68 -5.19
CA THR A 103 2.80 -12.25 -6.46
C THR A 103 3.84 -11.15 -6.24
N GLY A 104 4.67 -10.92 -7.25
CA GLY A 104 5.71 -9.90 -7.21
C GLY A 104 6.64 -10.03 -6.01
N MET A 105 6.86 -8.93 -5.29
CA MET A 105 7.77 -8.87 -4.14
C MET A 105 7.32 -9.74 -2.96
N PHE A 106 6.02 -10.01 -2.80
CA PHE A 106 5.52 -10.85 -1.70
C PHE A 106 5.97 -12.31 -1.81
N GLN A 107 6.39 -12.74 -3.00
CA GLN A 107 6.91 -14.09 -3.19
C GLN A 107 8.24 -14.34 -2.48
N ASP A 108 9.04 -13.29 -2.27
CA ASP A 108 10.30 -13.41 -1.56
C ASP A 108 10.08 -13.50 -0.03
N GLU A 109 8.91 -13.04 0.45
CA GLU A 109 8.44 -13.15 1.84
C GLU A 109 7.73 -14.48 2.15
N ALA A 110 7.51 -15.34 1.14
CA ALA A 110 6.80 -16.61 1.30
C ALA A 110 7.37 -17.51 2.43
N PRO A 111 8.70 -17.63 2.64
CA PRO A 111 9.26 -18.39 3.76
C PRO A 111 8.84 -17.85 5.13
N ASP A 112 8.76 -16.53 5.27
CA ASP A 112 8.42 -15.87 6.53
C ASP A 112 6.92 -16.01 6.83
N PHE A 113 6.07 -15.83 5.81
CA PHE A 113 4.63 -16.15 5.94
C PHE A 113 4.40 -17.61 6.34
N CYS A 114 5.14 -18.54 5.73
CA CYS A 114 5.07 -19.97 6.04
C CYS A 114 5.43 -20.26 7.50
N GLU A 115 6.53 -19.71 7.99
CA GLU A 115 6.96 -19.88 9.39
C GLU A 115 6.03 -19.18 10.38
N GLY A 116 5.45 -18.03 10.00
CA GLY A 116 4.43 -17.33 10.78
C GLY A 116 3.16 -18.17 10.94
N ILE A 117 2.60 -18.67 9.84
CA ILE A 117 1.40 -19.53 9.87
C ILE A 117 1.66 -20.78 10.68
N LYS A 118 2.80 -21.45 10.48
CA LYS A 118 3.16 -22.66 11.23
C LYS A 118 3.20 -22.46 12.75
N LYS A 119 3.46 -21.23 13.22
CA LYS A 119 3.50 -20.86 14.64
C LYS A 119 2.19 -20.26 15.15
N SER A 120 1.22 -19.98 14.27
CA SER A 120 -0.02 -19.30 14.64
C SER A 120 -0.92 -20.14 15.55
N VAL A 121 -0.97 -21.46 15.34
CA VAL A 121 -1.77 -22.41 16.12
C VAL A 121 -1.00 -23.70 16.31
N ASP A 122 -1.04 -24.26 17.52
CA ASP A 122 -0.43 -25.55 17.82
C ASP A 122 -1.00 -26.66 16.91
N GLY A 123 -0.12 -27.41 16.26
CA GLY A 123 -0.52 -28.47 15.33
C GLY A 123 -0.93 -27.98 13.93
N MET A 124 -0.70 -26.70 13.61
CA MET A 124 -0.88 -26.17 12.26
C MET A 124 -0.01 -26.93 11.25
N LYS A 125 -0.66 -27.61 10.31
CA LYS A 125 -0.01 -28.18 9.12
C LYS A 125 0.11 -27.09 8.06
N THR A 126 1.28 -26.96 7.45
CA THR A 126 1.52 -25.97 6.40
C THR A 126 1.98 -26.60 5.09
N SER A 127 1.58 -25.98 3.97
CA SER A 127 2.13 -26.24 2.64
C SER A 127 2.58 -24.92 2.04
N CYS A 128 3.86 -24.84 1.70
CA CYS A 128 4.49 -23.58 1.35
C CYS A 128 5.22 -23.70 0.02
N SER A 129 5.00 -22.71 -0.81
CA SER A 129 5.65 -22.51 -2.09
C SER A 129 5.95 -21.02 -2.26
N LYS A 130 6.71 -20.66 -3.30
CA LYS A 130 7.04 -19.27 -3.57
C LYS A 130 5.81 -18.37 -3.80
N SER A 131 4.71 -18.91 -4.32
CA SER A 131 3.52 -18.14 -4.69
C SER A 131 2.27 -18.47 -3.86
N SER A 132 2.38 -19.42 -2.93
CA SER A 132 1.24 -19.83 -2.12
C SER A 132 1.69 -20.44 -0.79
N VAL A 133 1.02 -20.03 0.28
CA VAL A 133 1.21 -20.55 1.63
C VAL A 133 -0.14 -20.94 2.20
N LYS A 134 -0.30 -22.22 2.55
CA LYS A 134 -1.53 -22.78 3.09
C LYS A 134 -1.30 -23.30 4.50
N GLY A 135 -2.29 -23.12 5.37
CA GLY A 135 -2.34 -23.59 6.74
C GLY A 135 -3.65 -24.33 7.02
N LYS A 136 -3.58 -25.40 7.81
CA LYS A 136 -4.75 -26.07 8.39
C LYS A 136 -4.45 -26.55 9.81
N ALA A 137 -5.35 -26.24 10.73
CA ALA A 137 -5.34 -26.76 12.10
C ALA A 137 -6.72 -27.31 12.48
N LYS A 138 -6.72 -28.43 13.22
CA LYS A 138 -7.92 -28.94 13.91
C LYS A 138 -7.94 -28.33 15.31
N LEU A 139 -8.99 -27.56 15.61
CA LEU A 139 -9.21 -26.96 16.92
C LEU A 139 -10.05 -27.88 17.81
N ALA A 140 -10.31 -27.44 19.05
CA ALA A 140 -11.22 -28.13 19.94
C ALA A 140 -12.64 -28.20 19.35
N ASP A 141 -13.30 -29.34 19.55
CA ASP A 141 -14.67 -29.56 19.09
C ASP A 141 -15.62 -28.57 19.78
N VAL A 142 -16.55 -28.01 19.00
CA VAL A 142 -17.56 -27.07 19.50
C VAL A 142 -18.93 -27.70 19.32
N SER A 143 -19.57 -28.04 20.43
CA SER A 143 -20.91 -28.61 20.42
C SER A 143 -21.91 -27.70 19.71
N ALA A 144 -22.94 -28.30 19.09
CA ALA A 144 -24.01 -27.56 18.41
C ALA A 144 -24.66 -26.46 19.30
N ALA A 145 -24.75 -26.68 20.61
CA ALA A 145 -25.30 -25.71 21.57
C ALA A 145 -24.40 -24.47 21.77
N ALA A 146 -23.11 -24.59 21.49
CA ALA A 146 -22.11 -23.53 21.64
C ALA A 146 -21.69 -22.90 20.30
N SER A 147 -22.05 -23.49 19.16
CA SER A 147 -21.60 -23.05 17.84
C SER A 147 -22.01 -21.61 17.53
N SER A 148 -23.23 -21.19 17.86
CA SER A 148 -23.68 -19.81 17.59
C SER A 148 -22.87 -18.76 18.37
N LEU A 149 -22.55 -19.05 19.63
CA LEU A 149 -21.71 -18.19 20.45
C LEU A 149 -20.27 -18.15 19.91
N MET A 150 -19.73 -19.30 19.50
CA MET A 150 -18.41 -19.38 18.90
C MET A 150 -18.32 -18.59 17.59
N LEU A 151 -19.31 -18.74 16.69
CA LEU A 151 -19.40 -17.98 15.45
C LEU A 151 -19.44 -16.48 15.71
N GLY A 152 -20.26 -16.01 16.66
CA GLY A 152 -20.30 -14.59 17.05
C GLY A 152 -18.96 -14.05 17.58
N ASN A 153 -18.24 -14.86 18.35
CA ASN A 153 -16.90 -14.52 18.83
C ASN A 153 -15.88 -14.48 17.68
N MET A 154 -15.93 -15.43 16.74
CA MET A 154 -15.07 -15.43 15.56
C MET A 154 -15.32 -14.21 14.67
N VAL A 155 -16.57 -13.85 14.42
CA VAL A 155 -16.92 -12.62 13.67
C VAL A 155 -16.29 -11.41 14.34
N THR A 156 -16.39 -11.29 15.67
CA THR A 156 -15.81 -10.16 16.40
C THR A 156 -14.28 -10.14 16.30
N ALA A 157 -13.64 -11.31 16.44
CA ALA A 157 -12.19 -11.44 16.34
C ALA A 157 -11.68 -11.07 14.94
N LEU A 158 -12.32 -11.57 13.88
CA LEU A 158 -11.95 -11.28 12.50
C LEU A 158 -12.22 -9.81 12.12
N LYS A 159 -13.26 -9.18 12.68
CA LYS A 159 -13.47 -7.73 12.54
C LYS A 159 -12.33 -6.93 13.16
N SER A 160 -11.92 -7.27 14.38
CA SER A 160 -10.78 -6.61 15.03
C SER A 160 -9.49 -6.82 14.23
N GLN A 161 -9.27 -8.02 13.73
CA GLN A 161 -8.11 -8.33 12.90
C GLN A 161 -8.11 -7.52 11.59
N CYS A 162 -9.27 -7.32 10.98
CA CYS A 162 -9.43 -6.45 9.82
C CYS A 162 -9.05 -4.99 10.15
N ASP A 163 -9.46 -4.48 11.31
CA ASP A 163 -9.11 -3.14 11.78
C ASP A 163 -7.61 -2.99 12.03
N ASP A 164 -6.99 -3.97 12.69
CA ASP A 164 -5.55 -3.98 12.97
C ASP A 164 -4.73 -3.98 11.68
N PHE A 165 -5.13 -4.76 10.66
CA PHE A 165 -4.48 -4.76 9.35
C PHE A 165 -4.68 -3.44 8.61
N TYR A 166 -5.89 -2.90 8.64
CA TYR A 166 -6.18 -1.61 8.04
C TYR A 166 -5.31 -0.50 8.63
N ASP A 167 -5.19 -0.43 9.96
CA ASP A 167 -4.40 0.60 10.64
C ASP A 167 -2.89 0.42 10.39
N ALA A 168 -2.41 -0.83 10.42
CA ALA A 168 -1.02 -1.15 10.09
C ALA A 168 -0.68 -0.83 8.63
N TYR A 169 -1.57 -1.14 7.69
CA TYR A 169 -1.41 -0.82 6.29
C TYR A 169 -1.42 0.70 6.06
N LYS A 170 -2.32 1.43 6.73
CA LYS A 170 -2.36 2.89 6.71
C LYS A 170 -1.05 3.52 7.18
N GLU A 171 -0.48 3.02 8.28
CA GLU A 171 0.80 3.50 8.78
C GLU A 171 1.95 3.19 7.81
N GLN A 172 2.00 1.98 7.26
CA GLN A 172 3.08 1.54 6.37
C GLN A 172 3.06 2.23 5.01
N MET A 173 1.88 2.52 4.45
CA MET A 173 1.76 3.18 3.15
C MET A 173 1.65 4.71 3.26
N ALA A 174 1.84 5.28 4.45
CA ALA A 174 1.82 6.73 4.64
C ALA A 174 2.89 7.46 3.80
N GLU A 175 4.04 6.82 3.56
CA GLU A 175 5.15 7.38 2.76
C GLU A 175 4.89 7.29 1.24
N PHE A 176 3.90 6.54 0.77
CA PHE A 176 3.57 6.52 -0.66
C PHE A 176 2.87 7.81 -1.08
N PRO A 177 3.15 8.32 -2.29
CA PRO A 177 2.40 9.44 -2.82
C PRO A 177 0.94 9.01 -3.10
N GLY A 178 0.02 9.95 -2.88
CA GLY A 178 -1.40 9.77 -3.11
C GLY A 178 -2.23 10.29 -1.95
N ARG A 179 -3.50 10.64 -2.19
CA ARG A 179 -4.48 10.85 -1.12
C ARG A 179 -5.05 9.53 -0.65
N TRP A 180 -5.57 9.54 0.57
CA TRP A 180 -6.15 8.36 1.20
C TRP A 180 -7.62 8.24 0.83
N SER A 181 -7.95 7.39 -0.14
CA SER A 181 -9.34 7.06 -0.41
C SER A 181 -9.81 5.93 0.52
N TYR A 182 -10.92 6.17 1.20
CA TYR A 182 -11.54 5.24 2.15
C TYR A 182 -12.69 4.41 1.54
N GLY A 183 -12.90 4.52 0.22
CA GLY A 183 -13.98 3.81 -0.48
C GLY A 183 -15.38 4.40 -0.30
N ASP A 184 -15.50 5.55 0.38
CA ASP A 184 -16.78 6.23 0.67
C ASP A 184 -17.17 7.33 -0.34
N GLY A 185 -16.38 7.49 -1.40
CA GLY A 185 -16.60 8.46 -2.47
C GLY A 185 -16.26 9.91 -2.10
N SER A 186 -15.59 10.15 -0.97
CA SER A 186 -15.29 11.51 -0.48
C SER A 186 -14.10 12.21 -1.15
N GLU A 187 -13.31 11.52 -1.98
CA GLU A 187 -12.03 12.03 -2.49
C GLU A 187 -11.83 11.83 -4.00
N VAL A 188 -12.50 12.64 -4.84
CA VAL A 188 -12.11 12.78 -6.25
C VAL A 188 -11.67 14.22 -6.47
N THR A 189 -10.36 14.44 -6.58
CA THR A 189 -9.83 15.72 -7.06
C THR A 189 -9.94 15.79 -8.59
N GLU A 190 -9.82 16.98 -9.19
CA GLU A 190 -9.84 17.12 -10.65
C GLU A 190 -8.70 16.26 -11.25
N PRO A 191 -8.99 15.24 -12.07
CA PRO A 191 -7.94 14.47 -12.72
C PRO A 191 -7.22 15.30 -13.77
N ALA A 192 -5.91 15.09 -13.91
CA ALA A 192 -5.14 15.63 -15.01
C ALA A 192 -5.63 15.00 -16.34
N LEU A 193 -5.67 15.80 -17.39
CA LEU A 193 -5.94 15.34 -18.75
C LEU A 193 -4.70 14.72 -19.40
N LEU A 194 -3.51 15.13 -18.94
CA LEU A 194 -2.22 14.68 -19.42
C LEU A 194 -1.23 14.67 -18.26
N CYS A 195 -0.37 13.64 -18.22
CA CYS A 195 0.84 13.65 -17.43
C CYS A 195 1.93 12.87 -18.15
N ASP A 196 2.94 13.57 -18.65
CA ASP A 196 4.02 12.99 -19.45
C ASP A 196 5.37 13.26 -18.79
N VAL A 197 6.21 12.23 -18.76
CA VAL A 197 7.58 12.31 -18.24
C VAL A 197 8.54 11.81 -19.28
N ASN A 198 9.57 12.59 -19.59
CA ASN A 198 10.61 12.21 -20.54
C ASN A 198 12.00 12.57 -20.01
N VAL A 199 12.98 11.77 -20.37
CA VAL A 199 14.41 12.06 -20.12
C VAL A 199 15.09 12.18 -21.47
N SER A 200 15.82 13.27 -21.68
CA SER A 200 16.57 13.52 -22.91
C SER A 200 17.96 14.03 -22.54
N ALA A 201 18.99 13.24 -22.87
CA ALA A 201 20.38 13.50 -22.49
C ALA A 201 20.50 13.71 -20.97
N ASP A 202 20.76 14.93 -20.52
CA ASP A 202 20.99 15.28 -19.12
C ASP A 202 19.84 16.12 -18.53
N THR A 203 18.62 15.90 -19.02
CA THR A 203 17.45 16.68 -18.60
C THR A 203 16.20 15.80 -18.49
N LEU A 204 15.52 15.90 -17.35
CA LEU A 204 14.19 15.36 -17.14
C LEU A 204 13.16 16.45 -17.38
N TYR A 205 12.10 16.09 -18.10
CA TYR A 205 10.93 16.91 -18.36
C TYR A 205 9.69 16.21 -17.82
N MET A 206 8.83 16.95 -17.14
CA MET A 206 7.50 16.51 -16.76
C MET A 206 6.49 17.59 -17.12
N ASN A 207 5.41 17.21 -17.81
CA ASN A 207 4.30 18.11 -18.14
C ASN A 207 3.01 17.53 -17.59
N VAL A 208 2.20 18.39 -16.96
CA VAL A 208 0.89 18.03 -16.42
C VAL A 208 -0.12 19.07 -16.88
N ASP A 209 -1.16 18.63 -17.58
CA ASP A 209 -2.26 19.50 -18.05
C ASP A 209 -3.58 19.11 -17.37
N TYR A 210 -4.29 20.12 -16.89
CA TYR A 210 -5.67 20.04 -16.41
C TYR A 210 -6.59 20.85 -17.34
N SER A 211 -7.89 20.85 -17.06
CA SER A 211 -8.85 21.58 -17.90
C SER A 211 -8.63 23.10 -17.91
N THR A 212 -8.08 23.65 -16.82
CA THR A 212 -7.94 25.11 -16.62
C THR A 212 -6.51 25.58 -16.29
N ARG A 213 -5.58 24.65 -16.05
CA ARG A 213 -4.24 24.95 -15.55
C ARG A 213 -3.23 23.91 -16.01
N SER A 214 -1.95 24.25 -15.97
CA SER A 214 -0.88 23.30 -16.29
C SER A 214 0.42 23.61 -15.53
N MET A 215 1.28 22.60 -15.48
CA MET A 215 2.61 22.65 -14.90
C MET A 215 3.60 21.99 -15.86
N SER A 216 4.74 22.63 -16.07
CA SER A 216 5.92 22.05 -16.71
C SER A 216 7.08 22.10 -15.73
N MET A 217 7.75 20.99 -15.51
CA MET A 217 8.95 20.87 -14.68
C MET A 217 10.13 20.39 -15.52
N VAL A 218 11.27 21.02 -15.32
CA VAL A 218 12.56 20.69 -15.94
C VAL A 218 13.59 20.47 -14.85
N VAL A 219 14.26 19.32 -14.86
CA VAL A 219 15.30 18.97 -13.88
C VAL A 219 16.61 18.68 -14.59
N THR A 220 17.70 19.30 -14.12
CA THR A 220 19.05 19.16 -14.67
C THR A 220 20.09 19.06 -13.56
N HIS A 221 21.26 18.47 -13.83
CA HIS A 221 22.39 18.54 -12.90
C HIS A 221 22.89 19.98 -12.72
N TYR A 222 23.06 20.41 -11.48
CA TYR A 222 23.58 21.74 -11.16
C TYR A 222 25.10 21.73 -11.05
N ASN A 223 25.73 22.53 -11.91
CA ASN A 223 27.17 22.73 -11.92
C ASN A 223 27.50 24.17 -11.53
N TYR A 224 28.42 24.35 -10.58
CA TYR A 224 28.96 25.66 -10.23
C TYR A 224 30.39 25.78 -10.75
N ASN A 225 30.65 26.79 -11.60
CA ASN A 225 31.94 26.97 -12.27
C ASN A 225 32.47 25.71 -13.01
N GLY A 226 31.56 24.90 -13.57
CA GLY A 226 31.89 23.68 -14.30
C GLY A 226 32.18 22.45 -13.44
N ALA A 227 31.98 22.52 -12.11
CA ALA A 227 32.10 21.38 -11.21
C ALA A 227 30.71 20.92 -10.70
N PRO A 228 30.45 19.60 -10.63
CA PRO A 228 29.24 19.05 -10.03
C PRO A 228 29.12 19.46 -8.56
N THR A 229 27.91 19.86 -8.17
CA THR A 229 27.62 20.29 -6.79
C THR A 229 26.92 19.23 -5.95
N GLY A 230 26.47 18.12 -6.56
CA GLY A 230 25.63 17.12 -5.90
C GLY A 230 24.19 17.61 -5.72
N SER A 231 23.72 18.49 -6.61
CA SER A 231 22.37 19.06 -6.58
C SER A 231 21.77 19.07 -7.99
N PHE A 232 20.46 18.89 -8.06
CA PHE A 232 19.67 19.16 -9.23
C PHE A 232 19.15 20.60 -9.22
N MET A 233 19.19 21.26 -10.37
CA MET A 233 18.40 22.47 -10.63
C MET A 233 17.03 22.05 -11.13
N VAL A 234 15.99 22.46 -10.40
CA VAL A 234 14.59 22.27 -10.76
C VAL A 234 14.02 23.62 -11.21
N LEU A 235 13.36 23.63 -12.36
CA LEU A 235 12.60 24.77 -12.88
C LEU A 235 11.17 24.33 -13.18
N GLU A 236 10.22 24.99 -12.53
CA GLU A 236 8.79 24.79 -12.71
C GLU A 236 8.18 26.02 -13.36
N SER A 237 7.26 25.79 -14.29
CA SER A 237 6.50 26.81 -15.01
C SER A 237 5.03 26.48 -14.98
N TYR A 238 4.22 27.46 -14.62
CA TYR A 238 2.79 27.30 -14.38
C TYR A 238 1.96 28.15 -15.34
N ALA A 239 0.80 27.62 -15.74
CA ALA A 239 -0.24 28.39 -16.43
C ALA A 239 -1.59 28.16 -15.76
N GLY A 240 -2.43 29.19 -15.71
CA GLY A 240 -3.77 29.12 -15.08
C GLY A 240 -3.77 29.06 -13.55
N VAL A 241 -2.60 29.08 -12.88
CA VAL A 241 -2.47 29.16 -11.42
C VAL A 241 -2.42 30.62 -10.97
N SER A 242 -3.16 30.96 -9.90
CA SER A 242 -3.22 32.34 -9.41
C SER A 242 -1.87 32.81 -8.82
N PRO A 243 -1.50 34.11 -8.96
CA PRO A 243 -0.30 34.66 -8.33
C PRO A 243 -0.27 34.47 -6.80
N ASP A 244 -1.43 34.56 -6.14
CA ASP A 244 -1.54 34.37 -4.68
C ASP A 244 -1.23 32.92 -4.29
N THR A 245 -1.66 31.94 -5.09
CA THR A 245 -1.32 30.52 -4.88
C THR A 245 0.18 30.30 -5.08
N LEU A 246 0.76 30.79 -6.18
CA LEU A 246 2.19 30.65 -6.44
C LEU A 246 3.07 31.32 -5.38
N ALA A 247 2.62 32.45 -4.82
CA ALA A 247 3.31 33.09 -3.69
C ALA A 247 3.32 32.21 -2.44
N LYS A 248 2.25 31.45 -2.18
CA LYS A 248 2.20 30.47 -1.08
C LYS A 248 3.12 29.29 -1.32
N VAL A 249 3.08 28.70 -2.52
CA VAL A 249 3.98 27.58 -2.92
C VAL A 249 5.45 28.01 -2.79
N CYS A 250 5.80 29.16 -3.34
CA CYS A 250 7.13 29.73 -3.22
C CYS A 250 7.58 29.91 -1.75
N ASN A 251 6.68 30.34 -0.87
CA ASN A 251 6.99 30.48 0.55
C ASN A 251 7.12 29.12 1.27
N ALA A 252 6.35 28.10 0.87
CA ALA A 252 6.51 26.74 1.37
C ALA A 252 7.88 26.18 0.98
N TYR A 253 8.27 26.28 -0.29
CA TYR A 253 9.60 25.84 -0.76
C TYR A 253 10.77 26.54 -0.05
N ARG A 254 10.60 27.80 0.37
CA ARG A 254 11.62 28.49 1.17
C ARG A 254 11.76 27.96 2.61
N GLN A 255 10.77 27.24 3.11
CA GLN A 255 10.75 26.67 4.47
C GLN A 255 11.22 25.22 4.50
N GLU A 256 11.22 24.53 3.35
CA GLU A 256 11.75 23.18 3.20
C GLU A 256 13.26 23.14 3.52
N SER A 257 13.66 22.24 4.42
CA SER A 257 15.06 22.14 4.87
C SER A 257 16.00 21.56 3.81
N ASP A 258 15.44 20.77 2.90
CA ASP A 258 16.21 19.90 2.02
C ASP A 258 16.50 20.56 0.67
N ILE A 259 15.79 21.64 0.32
CA ILE A 259 16.02 22.41 -0.91
C ILE A 259 16.62 23.78 -0.60
N SER A 260 17.25 24.40 -1.61
CA SER A 260 17.88 25.71 -1.46
C SER A 260 17.78 26.55 -2.73
N GLY A 261 18.25 27.79 -2.69
CA GLY A 261 18.31 28.65 -3.88
C GLY A 261 16.94 29.00 -4.48
N VAL A 262 15.86 28.97 -3.69
CA VAL A 262 14.49 29.19 -4.17
C VAL A 262 14.33 30.60 -4.73
N TYR A 263 14.06 30.68 -6.02
CA TYR A 263 13.76 31.89 -6.76
C TYR A 263 12.40 31.77 -7.44
N CYS A 264 11.60 32.83 -7.36
CA CYS A 264 10.23 32.82 -7.87
C CYS A 264 10.00 34.10 -8.66
N GLU A 265 9.61 33.97 -9.91
CA GLU A 265 9.37 35.09 -10.82
C GLU A 265 8.12 34.82 -11.67
N GLY A 266 7.10 35.66 -11.50
CA GLY A 266 5.84 35.53 -12.24
C GLY A 266 5.21 34.16 -12.05
N SER A 267 5.15 33.38 -13.11
CA SER A 267 4.60 32.02 -13.13
C SER A 267 5.66 30.92 -13.06
N THR A 268 6.88 31.25 -12.66
CA THR A 268 8.00 30.31 -12.59
C THR A 268 8.58 30.23 -11.18
N ILE A 269 8.98 29.03 -10.78
CA ILE A 269 9.66 28.74 -9.52
C ILE A 269 10.89 27.89 -9.86
N SER A 270 12.06 28.25 -9.35
CA SER A 270 13.29 27.48 -9.51
C SER A 270 13.98 27.28 -8.18
N TYR A 271 14.56 26.10 -7.97
CA TYR A 271 15.26 25.76 -6.73
C TYR A 271 16.30 24.66 -6.97
N LEU A 272 17.17 24.47 -5.98
CA LEU A 272 18.16 23.40 -5.94
C LEU A 272 17.68 22.29 -5.01
N ALA A 273 17.57 21.07 -5.54
CA ALA A 273 17.28 19.86 -4.77
C ALA A 273 18.55 19.00 -4.65
N PRO A 274 18.74 18.23 -3.57
CA PRO A 274 19.92 17.39 -3.40
C PRO A 274 19.84 16.16 -4.30
N GLU A 275 20.96 15.77 -4.91
CA GLU A 275 21.06 14.49 -5.64
C GLU A 275 21.06 13.31 -4.68
N ALA A 276 21.53 13.52 -3.44
CA ALA A 276 21.54 12.50 -2.41
C ALA A 276 20.29 12.61 -1.52
N GLN A 277 19.50 11.54 -1.47
CA GLN A 277 18.37 11.40 -0.54
C GLN A 277 18.54 10.13 0.28
N GLU A 278 18.49 10.26 1.61
CA GLU A 278 18.61 9.14 2.56
C GLU A 278 19.87 8.26 2.34
N GLY A 279 20.97 8.88 1.88
CA GLY A 279 22.24 8.20 1.62
C GLY A 279 22.36 7.50 0.26
N GLN A 280 21.35 7.59 -0.60
CA GLN A 280 21.40 7.13 -1.99
C GLN A 280 21.53 8.32 -2.94
N ILE A 281 22.38 8.20 -3.97
CA ILE A 281 22.49 9.19 -5.03
C ILE A 281 21.45 8.83 -6.09
N LEU A 282 20.49 9.72 -6.31
CA LEU A 282 19.45 9.59 -7.33
C LEU A 282 19.98 10.06 -8.68
N THR A 283 19.66 9.33 -9.73
CA THR A 283 19.85 9.77 -11.12
C THR A 283 18.58 10.42 -11.68
N LEU A 284 18.68 11.13 -12.81
CA LEU A 284 17.50 11.63 -13.51
C LEU A 284 16.59 10.48 -13.99
N GLU A 285 17.16 9.34 -14.37
CA GLU A 285 16.42 8.14 -14.72
C GLU A 285 15.62 7.61 -13.52
N ASP A 286 16.21 7.55 -12.33
CA ASP A 286 15.51 7.12 -11.11
C ASP A 286 14.32 8.03 -10.81
N MET A 287 14.52 9.35 -10.87
CA MET A 287 13.43 10.32 -10.71
C MET A 287 12.33 10.12 -11.77
N ALA A 288 12.71 9.88 -13.03
CA ALA A 288 11.74 9.65 -14.08
C ALA A 288 10.93 8.37 -13.86
N VAL A 289 11.53 7.31 -13.29
CA VAL A 289 10.79 6.11 -12.91
C VAL A 289 9.74 6.43 -11.86
N VAL A 290 10.08 7.20 -10.83
CA VAL A 290 9.14 7.62 -9.77
C VAL A 290 7.99 8.43 -10.37
N TYR A 291 8.29 9.47 -11.15
CA TYR A 291 7.23 10.28 -11.74
C TYR A 291 6.32 9.48 -12.68
N LYS A 292 6.87 8.54 -13.46
CA LYS A 292 6.08 7.69 -14.37
C LYS A 292 5.22 6.67 -13.65
N LYS A 293 5.73 6.07 -12.58
CA LYS A 293 5.07 4.96 -11.90
C LYS A 293 4.14 5.39 -10.78
N GLU A 294 4.44 6.51 -10.13
CA GLU A 294 3.77 6.90 -8.89
C GLU A 294 3.01 8.21 -9.07
N VAL A 295 3.69 9.26 -9.54
CA VAL A 295 3.09 10.61 -9.58
C VAL A 295 2.09 10.76 -10.72
N CYS A 296 2.49 10.50 -11.97
CA CYS A 296 1.60 10.68 -13.13
C CYS A 296 0.32 9.84 -13.08
N PRO A 297 0.37 8.55 -12.73
CA PRO A 297 -0.83 7.75 -12.60
C PRO A 297 -1.81 8.33 -11.56
N GLY A 298 -1.30 8.81 -10.41
CA GLY A 298 -2.14 9.45 -9.40
C GLY A 298 -2.75 10.78 -9.84
N LEU A 299 -2.00 11.59 -10.61
CA LEU A 299 -2.53 12.83 -11.16
C LEU A 299 -3.63 12.56 -12.20
N LEU A 300 -3.43 11.53 -13.05
CA LEU A 300 -4.37 11.15 -14.11
C LEU A 300 -5.67 10.54 -13.60
N ASP A 301 -5.66 9.80 -12.49
CA ASP A 301 -6.87 9.24 -11.89
C ASP A 301 -7.52 10.15 -10.83
N GLY A 302 -6.88 11.28 -10.49
CA GLY A 302 -7.37 12.28 -9.54
C GLY A 302 -7.13 11.91 -8.07
N SER A 303 -6.32 10.89 -7.81
CA SER A 303 -5.89 10.51 -6.47
C SER A 303 -4.69 11.32 -5.96
N LEU A 304 -4.01 12.05 -6.85
CA LEU A 304 -3.10 13.16 -6.55
C LEU A 304 -3.64 14.44 -7.20
N SER A 305 -3.60 15.53 -6.45
CA SER A 305 -3.80 16.88 -6.98
C SER A 305 -2.45 17.53 -7.29
N MET A 306 -2.46 18.58 -8.12
CA MET A 306 -1.26 19.40 -8.37
C MET A 306 -0.73 20.00 -7.06
N GLU A 307 -1.64 20.36 -6.14
CA GLU A 307 -1.31 20.90 -4.83
C GLU A 307 -0.53 19.91 -3.95
N ASP A 308 -0.77 18.61 -4.09
CA ASP A 308 -0.04 17.56 -3.36
C ASP A 308 1.43 17.44 -3.81
N LEU A 309 1.81 18.04 -4.95
CA LEU A 309 3.22 18.17 -5.38
C LEU A 309 3.93 19.34 -4.68
N TRP A 310 3.17 20.31 -4.16
CA TRP A 310 3.70 21.55 -3.59
C TRP A 310 3.82 21.51 -2.08
N PHE A 311 2.94 20.75 -1.43
CA PHE A 311 2.82 20.68 0.01
C PHE A 311 3.00 19.22 0.43
N ASN A 312 4.07 18.94 1.18
CA ASN A 312 4.21 17.68 1.89
C ASN A 312 3.23 17.70 3.07
N ASP A 313 2.00 17.21 2.86
CA ASP A 313 1.05 16.90 3.94
C ASP A 313 1.27 15.48 4.48
#